data_AF-A0A284VKE1-F1
#
_entry.id   AF-A0A284VKE1-F1
#
_cell.length_a   1.000
_cell.length_b   1.000
_cell.length_c   1.000
_cell.angle_alpha   90.00
_cell.angle_beta   90.00
_cell.angle_gamma   90.00
#
_symmetry.space_group_name_H-M   'P 1'
#
loop_
_entity.id
_entity.type
_entity.pdbx_description
1 polymer ?
#
loop_
_entity_poly.entity_id
_entity_poly.type
_entity_poly.pdbx_seq_one_letter_code
_entity_poly.pdbx_strand_id
1 'polypeptide(L)' 'MAKDEKTSKEDIKYTFAKYYKKPNGSATINLPKGFDVGLEQGEELAAKWDGKTIVLIPLKKVSFE' A
#
# COMPACT_ATOMS: atom_id res chain seq x y z
N MET A 1 -29.21 -23.77 -16.98
CA MET A 1 -29.48 -23.07 -15.71
C MET A 1 -28.20 -22.40 -15.28
N ALA A 2 -28.27 -21.10 -14.96
CA ALA A 2 -27.19 -20.25 -14.48
C ALA A 2 -26.73 -20.70 -13.06
N LYS A 3 -25.55 -20.39 -12.51
CA LYS A 3 -24.74 -19.17 -12.54
C LYS A 3 -23.30 -19.51 -12.09
N ASP A 4 -22.33 -18.90 -12.77
CA ASP A 4 -21.00 -18.56 -12.26
C ASP A 4 -21.03 -18.03 -10.81
N GLU A 5 -19.99 -18.34 -10.03
CA GLU A 5 -19.21 -17.30 -9.35
C GLU A 5 -17.82 -17.85 -8.96
N LYS A 6 -16.87 -17.63 -9.88
CA LYS A 6 -15.45 -17.48 -9.55
C LYS A 6 -15.31 -16.18 -8.74
N THR A 7 -15.06 -16.27 -7.44
CA THR A 7 -14.63 -15.10 -6.67
C THR A 7 -13.17 -15.27 -6.29
N SER A 8 -12.37 -14.99 -7.33
CA SER A 8 -11.01 -14.49 -7.35
C SER A 8 -10.24 -14.47 -6.03
N LYS A 9 -9.13 -15.21 -6.01
CA LYS A 9 -7.94 -14.80 -5.27
C LYS A 9 -7.75 -13.32 -5.55
N GLU A 10 -7.84 -12.48 -4.54
CA GLU A 10 -7.54 -11.06 -4.65
C GLU A 10 -6.23 -10.93 -5.42
N ASP A 11 -6.29 -10.31 -6.60
CA ASP A 11 -5.13 -10.07 -7.44
C ASP A 11 -4.29 -9.04 -6.68
N ILE A 12 -3.35 -9.52 -5.85
CA ILE A 12 -2.48 -8.65 -5.06
C ILE A 12 -1.59 -7.92 -6.06
N LYS A 13 -1.99 -6.69 -6.42
CA LYS A 13 -1.26 -5.86 -7.36
C LYS A 13 -0.01 -5.34 -6.68
N TYR A 14 1.14 -5.92 -7.00
CA TYR A 14 2.44 -5.41 -6.58
C TYR A 14 2.85 -4.26 -7.52
N THR A 15 3.17 -3.11 -6.94
CA THR A 15 3.75 -1.98 -7.69
C THR A 15 5.15 -1.66 -7.16
N PHE A 16 6.09 -1.45 -8.07
CA PHE A 16 7.42 -0.98 -7.73
C PHE A 16 7.43 0.54 -7.83
N ALA A 17 7.48 1.21 -6.68
CA ALA A 17 7.56 2.67 -6.63
C ALA A 17 9.01 3.11 -6.39
N LYS A 18 9.47 4.09 -7.18
CA LYS A 18 10.75 4.76 -6.94
C LYS A 18 10.60 5.71 -5.76
N TYR A 19 11.58 5.71 -4.86
CA TYR A 19 11.66 6.69 -3.78
C TYR A 19 12.92 7.53 -3.91
N TYR A 20 12.84 8.77 -3.47
CA TYR A 20 13.97 9.69 -3.40
C TYR A 20 14.20 10.09 -1.95
N LYS A 21 15.40 9.83 -1.44
CA LYS A 21 15.81 10.28 -0.11
C LYS A 21 16.22 11.75 -0.20
N LYS A 22 15.57 12.61 0.58
CA LYS A 22 15.90 14.02 0.70
C LYS A 22 17.01 14.23 1.73
N PRO A 23 17.77 15.35 1.66
CA PRO A 23 18.85 15.65 2.61
C PRO A 23 18.39 15.75 4.07
N ASN A 24 17.13 16.10 4.31
CA ASN A 24 16.52 16.18 5.65
C ASN A 24 16.14 14.80 6.23
N GLY A 25 16.53 13.70 5.58
CA GLY A 25 16.23 12.34 6.04
C GLY A 25 14.85 11.82 5.65
N SER A 26 13.96 12.65 5.10
CA SER A 26 12.67 12.19 4.60
C SER A 26 12.79 11.47 3.25
N ALA A 27 11.85 10.56 2.96
CA ALA A 27 11.73 9.93 1.65
C ALA A 27 10.30 10.12 1.13
N THR A 28 10.17 10.35 -0.18
CA THR A 28 8.85 10.41 -0.83
C THR A 28 8.75 9.25 -1.81
N ILE A 29 7.68 8.46 -1.68
CA ILE A 29 7.32 7.38 -2.59
C ILE A 29 6.20 7.89 -3.49
N ASN A 30 6.45 7.96 -4.79
CA ASN A 30 5.43 8.36 -5.76
C ASN A 30 4.72 7.11 -6.29
N LEU A 31 3.41 7.01 -6.05
CA LEU A 31 2.59 5.96 -6.64
C LEU A 31 2.38 6.23 -8.14
N PRO A 32 2.46 5.21 -9.01
CA PRO A 32 2.18 5.38 -10.43
C PRO A 32 0.75 5.87 -10.67
N LYS A 33 0.57 6.72 -11.69
CA LYS A 33 -0.77 7.12 -12.13
C LYS A 33 -1.57 5.87 -12.52
N GLY A 34 -2.81 5.77 -12.01
CA GLY A 34 -3.69 4.63 -12.26
C GLY A 34 -3.54 3.47 -11.26
N PHE A 35 -2.63 3.57 -10.30
CA PHE A 35 -2.58 2.64 -9.16
C PHE A 35 -3.46 3.18 -8.04
N ASP A 36 -4.71 2.71 -7.99
CA ASP A 36 -5.64 3.03 -6.91
C ASP A 36 -5.36 2.13 -5.70
N VAL A 37 -4.97 2.75 -4.60
CA VAL A 37 -4.71 2.11 -3.30
C VAL A 37 -5.88 2.25 -2.34
N GLY A 38 -6.97 2.90 -2.75
CA GLY A 38 -8.12 3.16 -1.90
C GLY A 38 -7.79 4.01 -0.67
N LEU A 39 -6.78 4.87 -0.78
CA LEU A 39 -6.36 5.80 0.28
C LEU A 39 -6.83 7.21 -0.04
N GLU A 40 -7.31 7.91 0.97
CA GLU A 40 -7.67 9.32 0.84
C GLU A 40 -6.45 10.22 1.09
N GLN A 41 -6.49 11.43 0.53
CA GLN A 41 -5.43 12.41 0.78
C GLN A 41 -5.44 12.79 2.27
N GLY A 42 -4.27 12.65 2.92
CA GLY A 42 -4.13 12.91 4.36
C GLY A 42 -4.39 11.69 5.23
N GLU A 43 -4.71 10.52 4.65
CA GLU A 43 -4.83 9.28 5.41
C GLU A 43 -3.46 8.84 5.96
N GLU A 44 -3.42 8.56 7.26
CA GLU A 44 -2.21 8.11 7.95
C GLU A 44 -2.00 6.60 7.78
N LEU A 45 -0.74 6.20 7.56
CA LEU A 45 -0.35 4.80 7.39
C LEU A 45 0.69 4.43 8.44
N ALA A 46 0.53 3.25 9.03
CA ALA A 46 1.62 2.61 9.76
C ALA A 46 2.59 1.97 8.77
N ALA A 47 3.88 2.14 9.01
CA ALA A 47 4.94 1.49 8.24
C ALA A 47 5.58 0.38 9.08
N LYS A 48 5.64 -0.84 8.52
CA LYS A 48 6.36 -1.97 9.10
C LYS A 48 7.52 -2.35 8.18
N TRP A 49 8.71 -2.50 8.74
CA TRP A 49 9.90 -2.99 8.04
C TRP A 49 10.23 -4.41 8.49
N ASP A 50 10.32 -5.35 7.56
CA ASP A 50 10.66 -6.75 7.85
C ASP A 50 12.12 -7.11 7.54
N GLY A 51 12.96 -6.12 7.22
CA GLY A 51 14.36 -6.34 6.80
C GLY A 51 14.57 -6.35 5.30
N LYS A 52 13.52 -6.52 4.50
CA LYS A 52 13.59 -6.56 3.03
C LYS A 52 12.55 -5.66 2.36
N THR A 53 11.36 -5.58 2.94
CA THR A 53 10.18 -4.89 2.40
C THR A 53 9.55 -3.96 3.43
N ILE A 54 9.09 -2.79 2.95
CA ILE A 54 8.26 -1.88 3.72
C ILE A 54 6.81 -2.23 3.41
N VAL A 55 6.05 -2.57 4.44
CA VAL A 55 4.61 -2.78 4.37
C VAL A 55 3.93 -1.55 4.94
N LEU A 56 3.06 -0.91 4.14
CA LEU A 56 2.24 0.22 4.56
C LEU A 56 0.83 -0.28 4.84
N ILE A 57 0.31 0.02 6.03
CA ILE A 57 -1.01 -0.42 6.49
C ILE A 57 -1.79 0.83 6.91
N PRO A 58 -3.06 1.01 6.47
CA PRO A 58 -3.89 2.10 6.97
C PRO A 58 -3.93 2.10 8.49
N LEU A 59 -3.62 3.23 9.14
CA LEU A 59 -3.47 3.30 10.59
C LEU A 59 -4.76 2.85 11.31
N LYS A 60 -5.93 3.16 10.73
CA LYS A 60 -7.25 2.72 11.21
C LYS A 60 -7.43 1.19 11.29
N LYS A 61 -6.61 0.42 10.57
CA LYS A 61 -6.63 -1.06 10.54
C LYS A 61 -5.57 -1.68 11.46
N VAL A 62 -4.77 -0.86 12.15
CA VAL A 62 -3.75 -1.34 13.08
C VAL A 62 -4.34 -1.34 14.49
N SER A 63 -4.49 -2.52 15.07
CA SER A 63 -4.76 -2.67 16.50
C SER A 63 -3.42 -2.68 17.23
N PHE A 64 -3.18 -1.67 18.06
CA PHE A 64 -2.07 -1.67 19.00
C PHE A 64 -2.53 -2.40 20.27
N GLU A 65 -1.83 -3.47 20.64
CA GLU A 65 -1.95 -4.10 21.96
C GLU A 65 -1.29 -3.24 23.05
#